data_AF-A0A843YM73-F1
#
_entry.id   AF-A0A843YM73-F1
#
_cell.length_a   1.000
_cell.length_b   1.000
_cell.length_c   1.000
_cell.angle_alpha   90.00
_cell.angle_beta   90.00
_cell.angle_gamma   90.00
#
_symmetry.space_group_name_H-M   'P 1'
#
loop_
_entity.id
_entity.type
_entity.pdbx_description
1 polymer ?
#
loop_
_entity_poly.entity_id
_entity_poly.type
_entity_poly.pdbx_seq_one_letter_code
_entity_poly.pdbx_strand_id
1 'polypeptide(L)'
;MPHDHPHDHHHHHPDHHHHGAGHNHAHGDHLHSHMHAEDVAADLQVLATQFIEGFLQATDKASYLKLAGVPFERPSKDGAKALKLIDIELKTEWQVGTASPSFGSRELSYLPFPGEMVTERTNMALIYVSMDEKQTRDIREFLLERKQEIET
;
A
#
# COMPACT_ATOMS: atom_id res chain seq x y z
N MET A 1 6.00 -20.18 -75.88
CA MET A 1 7.38 -19.65 -76.01
C MET A 1 7.60 -18.66 -74.87
N PRO A 2 8.53 -18.93 -73.94
CA PRO A 2 8.93 -17.98 -72.91
C PRO A 2 10.10 -17.11 -73.41
N HIS A 3 10.07 -15.82 -73.09
CA HIS A 3 11.21 -14.92 -73.28
C HIS A 3 11.66 -14.40 -71.91
N ASP A 4 12.80 -14.90 -71.44
CA ASP A 4 13.72 -14.16 -70.58
C ASP A 4 14.63 -13.32 -71.47
N HIS A 5 15.06 -12.13 -71.03
CA HIS A 5 16.43 -11.61 -71.16
C HIS A 5 16.63 -10.41 -70.17
N PRO A 6 17.85 -10.19 -69.66
CA PRO A 6 18.14 -9.42 -68.45
C PRO A 6 18.63 -8.00 -68.73
N HIS A 7 18.51 -7.11 -67.74
CA HIS A 7 19.24 -5.83 -67.73
C HIS A 7 20.02 -5.66 -66.44
N ASP A 8 21.34 -5.83 -66.58
CA ASP A 8 22.39 -5.37 -65.67
C ASP A 8 22.50 -3.84 -65.76
N HIS A 9 22.39 -3.15 -64.63
CA HIS A 9 22.82 -1.76 -64.50
C HIS A 9 23.67 -1.59 -63.23
N HIS A 10 24.98 -1.60 -63.44
CA HIS A 10 25.97 -1.06 -62.51
C HIS A 10 25.94 0.48 -62.54
N HIS A 11 25.66 1.10 -61.39
CA HIS A 11 26.05 2.49 -61.12
C HIS A 11 26.90 2.54 -59.85
N HIS A 12 28.15 2.93 -60.03
CA HIS A 12 29.03 3.42 -58.98
C HIS A 12 28.68 4.87 -58.66
N HIS A 13 28.52 5.19 -57.38
CA HIS A 13 28.78 6.53 -56.84
C HIS A 13 29.54 6.39 -55.51
N PRO A 14 30.63 7.16 -55.31
CA PRO A 14 31.40 7.17 -54.07
C PRO A 14 30.90 8.24 -53.09
N ASP A 15 31.23 7.95 -51.82
CA ASP A 15 31.44 8.86 -50.69
C ASP A 15 30.26 9.47 -49.91
N HIS A 16 30.45 9.33 -48.59
CA HIS A 16 29.78 9.95 -47.44
C HIS A 16 28.33 9.52 -47.13
N HIS A 17 28.16 8.78 -46.03
CA HIS A 17 27.56 9.31 -44.80
C HIS A 17 27.58 8.24 -43.69
N HIS A 18 28.31 8.59 -42.61
CA HIS A 18 28.25 8.11 -41.23
C HIS A 18 27.39 6.89 -40.91
N HIS A 19 28.06 5.87 -40.36
CA HIS A 19 27.46 4.83 -39.52
C HIS A 19 26.67 5.48 -38.37
N GLY A 20 25.37 5.67 -38.58
CA GLY A 20 24.42 5.82 -37.49
C GLY A 20 24.31 4.47 -36.80
N ALA A 21 25.15 4.23 -35.79
CA ALA A 21 24.94 3.18 -34.81
C ALA A 21 23.68 3.54 -34.00
N GLY A 22 22.52 3.31 -34.62
CA GLY A 22 21.20 3.34 -33.99
C GLY A 22 21.06 2.11 -33.11
N HIS A 23 21.79 2.09 -32.01
CA HIS A 23 21.55 1.16 -30.94
C HIS A 23 20.17 1.46 -30.35
N ASN A 24 19.16 0.70 -30.75
CA ASN A 24 18.02 0.45 -29.87
C ASN A 24 18.52 -0.48 -28.77
N HIS A 25 19.42 0.03 -27.91
CA HIS A 25 19.66 -0.62 -26.64
C HIS A 25 18.34 -0.56 -25.89
N ALA A 26 17.82 -1.76 -25.67
CA ALA A 26 16.77 -2.03 -24.72
C ALA A 26 17.21 -1.53 -23.33
N HIS A 27 17.09 -0.23 -23.10
CA HIS A 27 17.04 0.34 -21.77
C HIS A 27 15.59 0.28 -21.32
N GLY A 28 15.11 -0.95 -21.13
CA GLY A 28 14.06 -1.24 -20.14
C GLY A 28 14.69 -1.30 -18.76
N ASP A 29 15.64 -0.40 -18.47
CA ASP A 29 16.29 -0.33 -17.18
C ASP A 29 15.67 0.87 -16.45
N HIS A 30 15.08 0.56 -15.30
CA HIS A 30 14.47 1.47 -14.35
C HIS A 30 13.03 1.95 -14.64
N LEU A 31 12.12 1.00 -14.94
CA LEU A 31 10.76 1.12 -14.39
C LEU A 31 10.87 0.92 -12.87
N HIS A 32 11.13 2.00 -12.14
CA HIS A 32 11.10 1.95 -10.68
C HIS A 32 9.68 1.54 -10.24
N SER A 33 9.57 0.31 -9.75
CA SER A 33 8.35 -0.23 -9.16
C SER A 33 7.98 0.59 -7.92
N HIS A 34 7.10 1.57 -8.10
CA HIS A 34 6.44 2.28 -7.00
C HIS A 34 5.40 1.39 -6.30
N MET A 35 5.23 0.12 -6.70
CA MET A 35 4.22 -0.79 -6.18
C MET A 35 4.51 -1.31 -4.76
N HIS A 36 5.75 -1.27 -4.29
CA HIS A 36 6.10 -1.87 -2.99
C HIS A 36 5.31 -1.29 -1.80
N ALA A 37 5.00 0.01 -1.80
CA ALA A 37 4.24 0.61 -0.71
C ALA A 37 2.75 0.22 -0.75
N GLU A 38 2.16 0.15 -1.94
CA GLU A 38 0.77 -0.26 -2.13
C GLU A 38 0.58 -1.75 -1.80
N ASP A 39 1.53 -2.60 -2.19
CA ASP A 39 1.52 -4.02 -1.87
C ASP A 39 1.58 -4.27 -0.35
N VAL A 40 2.43 -3.53 0.37
CA VAL A 40 2.52 -3.63 1.84
C VAL A 40 1.22 -3.16 2.51
N ALA A 41 0.61 -2.07 2.02
CA ALA A 41 -0.64 -1.58 2.57
C ALA A 41 -1.80 -2.56 2.35
N ALA A 42 -1.87 -3.17 1.16
CA ALA A 42 -2.87 -4.19 0.83
C ALA A 42 -2.70 -5.44 1.71
N ASP A 43 -1.47 -5.91 1.90
CA ASP A 43 -1.19 -7.04 2.78
C ASP A 43 -1.55 -6.74 4.25
N LEU A 44 -1.17 -5.56 4.75
CA LEU A 44 -1.58 -5.11 6.10
C LEU A 44 -3.10 -5.03 6.25
N GLN A 45 -3.83 -4.65 5.20
CA GLN A 45 -5.28 -4.61 5.22
C GLN A 45 -5.88 -6.01 5.39
N VAL A 46 -5.33 -7.02 4.71
CA VAL A 46 -5.74 -8.43 4.87
C VAL A 46 -5.45 -8.91 6.29
N LEU A 47 -4.25 -8.66 6.80
CA LEU A 47 -3.88 -9.02 8.18
C LEU A 47 -4.78 -8.35 9.22
N ALA A 48 -5.06 -7.06 9.06
CA ALA A 48 -5.95 -6.32 9.95
C ALA A 48 -7.37 -6.88 9.92
N THR A 49 -7.89 -7.22 8.74
CA THR A 49 -9.22 -7.83 8.59
C THR A 49 -9.29 -9.16 9.32
N GLN A 50 -8.31 -10.05 9.13
CA GLN A 50 -8.26 -11.35 9.81
C GLN A 50 -8.07 -11.23 11.33
N PHE A 51 -7.27 -10.26 11.78
CA PHE A 51 -7.12 -9.96 13.20
C PHE A 51 -8.44 -9.52 13.82
N ILE A 52 -9.14 -8.59 13.17
CA ILE A 52 -10.43 -8.06 13.65
C ILE A 52 -11.47 -9.18 13.70
N GLU A 53 -11.59 -10.00 12.65
CA GLU A 53 -12.50 -11.14 12.60
C GLU A 53 -12.20 -12.14 13.74
N GLY A 54 -10.93 -12.52 13.91
CA GLY A 54 -10.51 -13.42 14.99
C GLY A 54 -10.78 -12.84 16.37
N PHE A 55 -10.50 -11.55 16.59
CA PHE A 55 -10.81 -10.86 17.84
C PHE A 55 -12.31 -10.86 18.12
N LEU A 56 -13.15 -10.55 17.13
CA LEU A 56 -14.61 -10.55 17.27
C LEU A 56 -15.17 -11.95 17.60
N GLN A 57 -14.59 -13.00 17.02
CA GLN A 57 -15.01 -14.39 17.24
C GLN A 57 -14.47 -15.01 18.54
N ALA A 58 -13.34 -14.52 19.08
CA ALA A 58 -12.72 -15.10 20.27
C ALA A 58 -13.64 -15.09 21.50
N THR A 59 -13.78 -16.21 22.20
CA THR A 59 -14.58 -16.27 23.44
C THR A 59 -13.91 -15.54 24.60
N ASP A 60 -12.58 -15.52 24.64
CA ASP A 60 -11.76 -14.75 25.57
C ASP A 60 -10.90 -13.75 24.79
N LYS A 61 -11.33 -12.49 24.81
CA LYS A 61 -10.65 -11.39 24.11
C LYS A 61 -9.24 -11.14 24.64
N ALA A 62 -9.03 -11.23 25.96
CA ALA A 62 -7.74 -10.95 26.55
C ALA A 62 -6.73 -12.06 26.19
N SER A 63 -7.16 -13.32 26.20
CA SER A 63 -6.31 -14.44 25.77
C SER A 63 -5.99 -14.37 24.29
N TYR A 64 -6.94 -13.97 23.43
CA TYR A 64 -6.66 -13.73 22.01
C TYR A 64 -5.57 -12.68 21.81
N LEU A 65 -5.67 -11.52 22.48
CA LEU A 65 -4.66 -10.46 22.40
C LEU A 65 -3.28 -10.92 22.87
N LYS A 66 -3.20 -11.72 23.94
CA LYS A 66 -1.94 -12.32 24.42
C LYS A 66 -1.34 -13.27 23.39
N LEU A 67 -2.15 -14.15 22.80
CA LEU A 67 -1.69 -15.09 21.77
C LEU A 67 -1.20 -14.37 20.52
N ALA A 68 -1.85 -13.26 20.15
CA ALA A 68 -1.44 -12.42 19.04
C ALA A 68 -0.20 -11.56 19.33
N GLY A 69 0.32 -11.59 20.56
CA GLY A 69 1.51 -10.83 20.97
C GLY A 69 1.25 -9.34 21.18
N VAL A 70 0.00 -8.94 21.44
CA VAL A 70 -0.32 -7.54 21.79
C VAL A 70 0.25 -7.26 23.18
N PRO A 71 1.14 -6.26 23.34
CA PRO A 71 1.66 -5.90 24.65
C PRO A 71 0.58 -5.24 25.50
N PHE A 72 0.42 -5.66 26.76
CA PHE A 72 -0.54 -5.04 27.68
C PHE A 72 0.06 -3.83 28.41
N GLU A 73 1.39 -3.70 28.37
CA GLU A 73 2.13 -2.57 28.91
C GLU A 73 3.14 -2.09 27.86
N ARG A 74 3.32 -0.77 27.78
CA ARG A 74 4.21 -0.14 26.80
C ARG A 74 4.90 1.08 27.38
N PRO A 75 6.11 1.45 26.91
CA PRO A 75 6.75 2.69 27.33
C PRO A 75 5.90 3.92 26.95
N SER A 76 5.78 4.88 27.87
CA SER A 76 5.32 6.24 27.59
C SER A 76 6.29 6.96 26.66
N LYS A 77 5.90 8.13 26.13
CA LYS A 77 6.83 8.99 25.36
C LYS A 77 8.13 9.29 26.10
N ASP A 78 8.05 9.49 27.41
CA ASP A 78 9.20 9.76 28.28
C ASP A 78 9.93 8.50 28.77
N GLY A 79 9.53 7.30 28.31
CA GLY A 79 10.14 6.00 28.62
C GLY A 79 10.02 5.49 30.06
N ALA A 80 9.77 6.36 31.04
CA ALA A 80 9.80 6.01 32.47
C ALA A 80 8.49 5.41 33.00
N LYS A 81 7.35 5.66 32.35
CA LYS A 81 6.03 5.19 32.79
C LYS A 81 5.50 4.12 31.83
N ALA A 82 4.92 3.06 32.39
CA ALA A 82 4.23 2.06 31.59
C ALA A 82 2.79 2.55 31.31
N LEU A 83 2.46 2.73 30.03
CA LEU A 83 1.08 2.84 29.57
C LEU A 83 0.45 1.45 29.60
N LYS A 84 -0.77 1.34 30.12
CA LYS A 84 -1.52 0.08 30.21
C LYS A 84 -2.61 0.04 29.15
N LEU A 85 -2.75 -1.09 28.47
CA LEU A 85 -3.87 -1.33 27.55
C LEU A 85 -5.16 -1.40 28.37
N ILE A 86 -6.11 -0.51 28.08
CA ILE A 86 -7.39 -0.46 28.81
C ILE A 86 -8.60 -0.73 27.92
N ASP A 87 -8.56 -0.29 26.67
CA ASP A 87 -9.68 -0.44 25.73
C ASP A 87 -9.18 -0.86 24.35
N ILE A 88 -10.09 -1.51 23.61
CA ILE A 88 -9.99 -1.78 22.18
C ILE A 88 -11.14 -1.04 21.51
N GLU A 89 -10.84 -0.19 20.54
CA GLU A 89 -11.83 0.55 19.78
C GLU A 89 -12.00 -0.11 18.40
N LEU A 90 -13.26 -0.33 17.99
CA LEU A 90 -13.63 -0.77 16.65
C LEU A 90 -14.46 0.32 15.98
N LYS A 91 -14.09 0.70 14.76
CA LYS A 91 -14.79 1.70 13.97
C LYS A 91 -15.13 1.11 12.61
N THR A 92 -16.41 1.14 12.28
CA THR A 92 -16.88 0.80 10.93
C THR A 92 -17.06 2.08 10.12
N GLU A 93 -16.44 2.10 8.94
CA GLU A 93 -16.42 3.24 8.04
C GLU A 93 -16.85 2.81 6.62
N TRP A 94 -17.55 3.69 5.92
CA TRP A 94 -17.88 3.52 4.51
C TRP A 94 -17.36 4.72 3.73
N GLN A 95 -16.53 4.47 2.72
CA GLN A 95 -16.13 5.53 1.80
C GLN A 95 -17.16 5.62 0.67
N VAL A 96 -17.86 6.75 0.60
CA VAL A 96 -18.96 6.96 -0.35
C VAL A 96 -18.57 7.74 -1.61
N GLY A 97 -17.33 8.23 -1.69
CA GLY A 97 -16.82 8.99 -2.83
C GLY A 97 -15.42 9.56 -2.59
N THR A 98 -14.94 10.33 -3.56
CA THR A 98 -13.71 11.13 -3.47
C THR A 98 -14.01 12.61 -3.72
N ALA A 99 -13.17 13.48 -3.18
CA ALA A 99 -13.20 14.90 -3.46
C ALA A 99 -11.80 15.37 -3.84
N SER A 100 -11.69 16.15 -4.92
CA SER A 100 -10.42 16.76 -5.35
C SER A 100 -10.55 18.29 -5.42
N PRO A 101 -9.47 19.05 -5.15
CA PRO A 101 -9.48 20.50 -5.30
C PRO A 101 -9.79 20.89 -6.75
N SER A 102 -10.73 21.82 -6.93
CA SER A 102 -11.01 22.39 -8.25
C SER A 102 -9.93 23.39 -8.65
N PHE A 103 -9.47 23.34 -9.90
CA PHE A 103 -8.45 24.26 -10.40
C PHE A 103 -8.97 25.71 -10.41
N GLY A 104 -8.27 26.62 -9.74
CA GLY A 104 -8.58 28.06 -9.76
C GLY A 104 -9.82 28.50 -8.96
N SER A 105 -10.42 27.62 -8.15
CA SER A 105 -11.55 27.96 -7.28
C SER A 105 -11.37 27.37 -5.88
N ARG A 106 -12.17 27.85 -4.91
CA ARG A 106 -12.23 27.30 -3.54
C ARG A 106 -13.29 26.21 -3.41
N GLU A 107 -13.58 25.52 -4.50
CA GLU A 107 -14.59 24.45 -4.56
C GLU A 107 -13.92 23.08 -4.65
N LEU A 108 -14.69 22.04 -4.33
CA LEU A 108 -14.27 20.65 -4.44
C LEU A 108 -15.06 19.98 -5.58
N SER A 109 -14.35 19.23 -6.42
CA SER A 109 -14.97 18.30 -7.36
C SER A 109 -15.28 16.99 -6.63
N TYR A 110 -16.57 16.67 -6.46
CA TYR A 110 -17.02 15.46 -5.77
C TYR A 110 -17.37 14.35 -6.76
N LEU A 111 -16.82 13.15 -6.54
CA LEU A 111 -17.03 11.95 -7.35
C LEU A 111 -17.60 10.85 -6.44
N PRO A 112 -18.92 10.65 -6.41
CA PRO A 112 -19.52 9.57 -5.63
C PRO A 112 -19.09 8.22 -6.20
N PHE A 113 -18.85 7.25 -5.32
CA PHE A 113 -18.60 5.88 -5.75
C PHE A 113 -19.92 5.21 -6.18
N PRO A 114 -19.88 4.35 -7.22
CA PRO A 114 -20.97 3.41 -7.46
C PRO A 114 -21.31 2.62 -6.19
N GLY A 115 -22.58 2.32 -5.95
CA GLY A 115 -23.02 1.64 -4.72
C GLY A 115 -22.28 0.32 -4.45
N GLU A 116 -21.96 -0.42 -5.51
CA GLU A 116 -21.19 -1.68 -5.43
C GLU A 116 -19.73 -1.48 -4.98
N MET A 117 -19.19 -0.27 -5.12
CA MET A 117 -17.84 0.10 -4.68
C MET A 117 -17.79 0.66 -3.25
N VAL A 118 -18.94 0.93 -2.63
CA VAL A 118 -19.01 1.38 -1.23
C VAL A 118 -18.89 0.16 -0.32
N THR A 119 -17.66 -0.18 0.02
CA THR A 119 -17.37 -1.31 0.90
C THR A 119 -17.25 -0.87 2.36
N GLU A 120 -17.74 -1.71 3.27
CA GLU A 120 -17.48 -1.58 4.70
C GLU A 120 -15.97 -1.72 4.98
N ARG A 121 -15.42 -0.82 5.80
CA ARG A 121 -14.06 -0.90 6.32
C ARG A 121 -14.11 -0.86 7.84
N THR A 122 -13.77 -1.98 8.47
CA THR A 122 -13.61 -2.04 9.92
C THR A 122 -12.16 -1.72 10.27
N ASN A 123 -11.97 -0.68 11.07
CA ASN A 123 -10.70 -0.32 11.68
C ASN A 123 -10.71 -0.71 13.16
N MET A 124 -9.53 -0.96 13.71
CA MET A 124 -9.35 -1.25 15.14
C MET A 124 -8.19 -0.44 15.70
N ALA A 125 -8.33 0.03 16.93
CA ALA A 125 -7.27 0.69 17.67
C ALA A 125 -7.12 0.14 19.10
N LEU A 126 -5.88 0.11 19.57
CA LEU A 126 -5.49 -0.27 20.92
C LEU A 126 -5.31 1.01 21.75
N ILE A 127 -6.02 1.14 22.86
CA ILE A 127 -5.99 2.33 23.71
C ILE A 127 -5.18 2.06 24.97
N TYR A 128 -4.04 2.74 25.07
CA TYR A 128 -3.15 2.68 26.22
C TYR A 128 -3.25 3.95 27.05
N VAL A 129 -3.23 3.82 28.37
CA VAL A 129 -3.27 4.97 29.29
C VAL A 129 -2.28 4.83 30.43
N SER A 130 -1.80 5.97 30.91
CA SER A 130 -1.27 6.17 32.25
C SER A 130 -2.03 7.31 32.93
N MET A 131 -1.54 7.78 34.08
CA MET A 131 -2.12 8.95 34.74
C MET A 131 -2.01 10.24 33.90
N ASP A 132 -0.99 10.34 33.05
CA ASP A 132 -0.62 11.59 32.38
C ASP A 132 -0.66 11.52 30.85
N GLU A 133 -0.85 10.32 30.28
CA GLU A 133 -0.78 10.09 28.85
C GLU A 133 -1.84 9.09 28.40
N LYS A 134 -2.46 9.38 27.24
CA LYS A 134 -3.28 8.44 26.46
C LYS A 134 -2.67 8.29 25.08
N GLN A 135 -2.47 7.05 24.67
CA GLN A 135 -2.00 6.68 23.33
C GLN A 135 -3.03 5.80 22.66
N THR A 136 -3.49 6.21 21.48
CA THR A 136 -4.27 5.37 20.58
C THR A 136 -3.33 4.83 19.51
N ARG A 137 -3.32 3.52 19.33
CA ARG A 137 -2.47 2.84 18.37
C ARG A 137 -3.31 2.09 17.34
N ASP A 138 -3.14 2.37 16.06
CA ASP A 138 -3.84 1.67 14.98
C ASP A 138 -3.36 0.20 14.91
N ILE A 139 -4.27 -0.73 14.66
CA ILE A 139 -3.93 -2.15 14.58
C ILE A 139 -2.93 -2.45 13.45
N ARG A 140 -2.99 -1.72 12.34
CA ARG A 140 -2.10 -1.91 11.18
C ARG A 140 -0.67 -1.54 11.54
N GLU A 141 -0.46 -0.50 12.34
CA GLU A 141 0.88 -0.15 12.85
C GLU A 141 1.45 -1.26 13.73
N PHE A 142 0.61 -1.86 14.59
CA PHE A 142 1.02 -3.01 15.40
C PHE A 142 1.37 -4.23 14.55
N LEU A 143 0.54 -4.54 13.55
CA LEU A 143 0.75 -5.68 12.66
C LEU A 143 1.99 -5.49 11.79
N LEU A 144 2.29 -4.25 11.36
CA LEU A 144 3.51 -3.95 10.62
C LEU A 144 4.76 -4.22 11.46
N GLU A 145 4.81 -3.74 12.71
CA GLU A 145 5.93 -4.05 13.62
C GLU A 145 6.05 -5.55 13.86
N ARG A 146 4.94 -6.25 14.13
CA ARG A 146 4.95 -7.71 14.37
C ARG A 146 5.41 -8.49 13.14
N LYS A 147 5.00 -8.08 11.93
CA LYS A 147 5.46 -8.68 10.68
C LYS A 147 6.97 -8.54 10.55
N GLN A 148 7.51 -7.34 10.76
CA GLN A 148 8.94 -7.07 10.70
C GLN A 148 9.72 -7.92 11.72
N GLU A 149 9.20 -8.07 12.95
CA GLU A 149 9.81 -8.89 14.00
C GLU A 149 9.81 -10.40 13.69
N ILE A 150 8.84 -10.90 12.92
CA ILE A 150 8.73 -12.33 12.57
C ILE A 150 9.55 -12.66 11.32
N GLU A 151 9.63 -11.73 10.37
CA GLU A 151 10.36 -11.90 9.11
C GLU A 151 11.88 -11.64 9.23
N THR A 152 12.33 -11.10 10.37
CA THR A 152 13.76 -10.89 10.70
C THR A 152 14.33 -12.08 11.46
#